data_AF-A0A0V0QIW2-F1
#
_entry.id   AF-A0A0V0QIW2-F1
#
_cell.length_a   1.000
_cell.length_b   1.000
_cell.length_c   1.000
_cell.angle_alpha   90.00
_cell.angle_beta   90.00
_cell.angle_gamma   90.00
#
_symmetry.space_group_name_H-M   'P 1'
#
loop_
_entity.id
_entity.type
_entity.pdbx_description
1 polymer ?
#
loop_
_entity_poly.entity_id
_entity_poly.type
_entity_poly.pdbx_seq_one_letter_code
_entity_poly.pdbx_strand_id
1 'polypeptide(L)'
;MLNKSKKIAKSKKNEKTQKGSSYIDKIREITGGEELDSIDLSDENLIEKKPNNACSLLDMDEKQEKSRQSARETRKRRKLYMQLLEKKVINLTEENKSLQAKNLLLENKVLAHQNSEIMTKVQNERKKLFDKLENAINSKDELEINCILDALRLRLGLAGKTRLQALSSIFSEVVNMMMPFHMKYVLWISANCLDIFREDNDTDSVDSANWFSNIGLSDKQIKDIQQEVLKQKQEYDEILLNFNQIRKNIIVQNEKSQNFIDDLRNVFPTINTAKFLLDLDRKRGHYVSDKIYPEQFWSDLLEQDFKKPMEKVPLAQLKEEVEQHMESEQLSPYINGYNQNGNQERQNQDNSFNQLSLMQQLRGPDHN
;
A
#
# COMPACT_ATOMS: atom_id res chain seq x y z
N MET A 1 25.96 -63.35 -21.43
CA MET A 1 25.50 -63.73 -22.79
C MET A 1 24.59 -62.62 -23.31
N LEU A 2 24.99 -61.80 -24.29
CA LEU A 2 24.64 -61.94 -25.72
C LEU A 2 23.19 -62.43 -25.90
N ASN A 3 22.27 -61.80 -26.64
CA ASN A 3 22.44 -60.98 -27.84
C ASN A 3 21.21 -60.10 -28.12
N LYS A 4 21.45 -59.14 -29.00
CA LYS A 4 20.56 -58.09 -29.55
C LYS A 4 19.25 -58.62 -30.15
N SER A 5 18.22 -57.78 -30.11
CA SER A 5 17.29 -57.62 -31.25
C SER A 5 16.70 -56.20 -31.29
N LYS A 6 17.03 -55.51 -32.39
CA LYS A 6 16.55 -54.19 -32.79
C LYS A 6 15.07 -54.25 -33.16
N LYS A 7 14.26 -53.31 -32.66
CA LYS A 7 13.03 -52.86 -33.34
C LYS A 7 13.02 -51.34 -33.45
N ILE A 8 12.95 -50.90 -34.69
CA ILE A 8 12.94 -49.53 -35.18
C ILE A 8 11.55 -48.95 -34.89
N ALA A 9 11.47 -47.96 -34.00
CA ALA A 9 10.28 -47.13 -33.82
C ALA A 9 10.44 -45.84 -34.63
N LYS A 10 9.58 -45.67 -35.64
CA LYS A 10 9.51 -44.49 -36.49
C LYS A 10 9.14 -43.26 -35.66
N SER A 11 10.06 -42.30 -35.60
CA SER A 11 9.79 -40.92 -35.17
C SER A 11 8.80 -40.27 -36.13
N LYS A 12 7.59 -39.97 -35.65
CA LYS A 12 6.66 -39.06 -36.32
C LYS A 12 7.13 -37.63 -36.03
N LYS A 13 7.74 -36.98 -37.03
CA LYS A 13 7.90 -35.51 -37.05
C LYS A 13 6.51 -34.89 -37.10
N ASN A 14 6.11 -34.21 -36.02
CA ASN A 14 5.01 -33.25 -36.06
C ASN A 14 5.53 -31.97 -36.73
N GLU A 15 5.30 -31.85 -38.04
CA GLU A 15 5.31 -30.55 -38.72
C GLU A 15 4.12 -29.72 -38.19
N LYS A 16 4.35 -28.94 -37.13
CA LYS A 16 3.48 -27.81 -36.81
C LYS A 16 3.74 -26.73 -37.86
N THR A 17 2.90 -26.72 -38.89
CA THR A 17 2.67 -25.54 -39.73
C THR A 17 2.20 -24.39 -38.82
N GLN A 18 3.10 -23.47 -38.48
CA GLN A 18 2.73 -22.14 -38.01
C GLN A 18 1.94 -21.47 -39.14
N LYS A 19 0.62 -21.58 -39.12
CA LYS A 19 -0.23 -20.65 -39.86
C LYS A 19 0.03 -19.28 -39.25
N GLY A 20 0.75 -18.43 -39.97
CA GLY A 20 0.99 -17.05 -39.56
C GLY A 20 -0.36 -16.36 -39.34
N SER A 21 -0.58 -15.86 -38.11
CA SER A 21 -1.71 -15.00 -37.77
C SER A 21 -1.83 -13.89 -38.82
N SER A 22 -3.02 -13.76 -39.40
CA SER A 22 -3.29 -12.79 -40.47
C SER A 22 -3.10 -11.38 -39.93
N TYR A 23 -2.71 -10.45 -40.80
CA TYR A 23 -2.58 -9.03 -40.46
C TYR A 23 -3.88 -8.47 -39.83
N ILE A 24 -5.03 -8.99 -40.26
CA ILE A 24 -6.35 -8.67 -39.73
C ILE A 24 -6.51 -9.13 -38.27
N ASP A 25 -6.02 -10.32 -37.93
CA ASP A 25 -6.09 -10.84 -36.55
C ASP A 25 -5.27 -9.96 -35.61
N LYS A 26 -4.10 -9.50 -36.06
CA LYS A 26 -3.25 -8.59 -35.30
C LYS A 26 -3.86 -7.19 -35.15
N ILE A 27 -4.56 -6.68 -36.16
CA ILE A 27 -5.31 -5.42 -36.03
C ILE A 27 -6.45 -5.58 -35.03
N ARG A 28 -7.23 -6.67 -35.14
CA ARG A 28 -8.37 -6.95 -34.27
C ARG A 28 -7.98 -7.06 -32.80
N GLU A 29 -6.83 -7.68 -32.52
CA GLU A 29 -6.23 -7.78 -31.19
C GLU A 29 -5.78 -6.41 -30.64
N ILE A 30 -5.34 -5.50 -31.51
CA ILE A 30 -4.93 -4.16 -31.11
C ILE A 30 -6.14 -3.26 -30.82
N THR A 31 -7.14 -3.25 -31.69
CA THR A 31 -8.30 -2.35 -31.60
C THR A 31 -9.42 -2.85 -30.68
N GLY A 32 -9.29 -4.04 -30.09
CA GLY A 32 -10.32 -4.60 -29.22
C GLY A 32 -11.61 -4.99 -29.95
N GLY A 33 -11.58 -5.06 -31.28
CA GLY A 33 -12.73 -5.42 -32.12
C GLY A 33 -13.70 -4.29 -32.47
N GLU A 34 -13.71 -3.17 -31.74
CA GLU A 34 -14.77 -2.14 -31.86
C GLU A 34 -14.51 -1.07 -32.94
N GLU A 35 -13.26 -0.81 -33.36
CA GLU A 35 -12.94 0.22 -34.39
C GLU A 35 -12.87 -0.31 -35.83
N LEU A 36 -13.11 -1.61 -36.07
CA LEU A 36 -12.91 -2.25 -37.39
C LEU A 36 -13.90 -1.82 -38.48
N ASP A 37 -15.10 -1.37 -38.11
CA ASP A 37 -16.14 -0.96 -39.08
C ASP A 37 -15.81 0.37 -39.78
N SER A 38 -14.78 1.09 -39.32
CA SER A 38 -14.34 2.36 -39.90
C SER A 38 -13.13 2.23 -40.85
N ILE A 39 -12.53 1.05 -40.96
CA ILE A 39 -11.33 0.80 -41.77
C ILE A 39 -11.73 0.00 -43.00
N ASP A 40 -11.82 0.66 -44.15
CA ASP A 40 -12.13 0.02 -45.44
C ASP A 40 -11.01 -0.95 -45.84
N LEU A 41 -11.27 -2.25 -45.64
CA LEU A 41 -10.39 -3.37 -45.95
C LEU A 41 -10.82 -4.11 -47.25
N SER A 42 -11.62 -3.47 -48.11
CA SER A 42 -12.26 -4.12 -49.26
C SER A 42 -11.32 -4.62 -50.38
N ASP A 43 -10.03 -4.29 -50.34
CA ASP A 43 -9.08 -4.59 -51.43
C ASP A 43 -8.33 -5.95 -51.31
N GLU A 44 -8.67 -6.83 -50.36
CA GLU A 44 -7.87 -8.05 -50.09
C GLU A 44 -8.34 -9.36 -50.76
N ASN A 45 -9.22 -9.32 -51.77
CA ASN A 45 -9.63 -10.52 -52.53
C ASN A 45 -8.78 -10.84 -53.78
N LEU A 46 -7.63 -10.21 -53.95
CA LEU A 46 -6.68 -10.53 -55.02
C LEU A 46 -5.40 -11.08 -54.41
N ILE A 47 -5.32 -12.41 -54.24
CA ILE A 47 -4.18 -13.29 -54.57
C ILE A 47 -4.42 -14.67 -53.93
N GLU A 48 -5.00 -15.59 -54.70
CA GLU A 48 -4.58 -17.00 -54.69
C GLU A 48 -5.01 -17.68 -56.00
N LYS A 49 -4.38 -17.27 -57.12
CA LYS A 49 -4.30 -18.12 -58.31
C LYS A 49 -2.84 -18.23 -58.71
N LYS A 50 -2.30 -19.45 -58.58
CA LYS A 50 -1.00 -19.84 -59.16
C LYS A 50 -1.02 -19.55 -60.67
N PRO A 51 -0.11 -18.74 -61.21
CA PRO A 51 0.04 -18.66 -62.65
C PRO A 51 0.87 -19.87 -63.12
N ASN A 52 0.27 -20.72 -63.94
CA ASN A 52 1.00 -21.66 -64.78
C ASN A 52 1.73 -20.88 -65.89
N ASN A 53 2.96 -21.30 -66.17
CA ASN A 53 3.91 -20.73 -67.13
C ASN A 53 3.32 -20.45 -68.53
N ALA A 54 3.53 -19.22 -69.02
CA ALA A 54 3.92 -18.94 -70.40
C ALA A 54 4.65 -17.59 -70.47
N CYS A 55 5.63 -17.48 -71.37
CA CYS A 55 6.63 -16.42 -71.47
C CYS A 55 6.18 -15.31 -72.46
N SER A 56 6.09 -14.06 -72.00
CA SER A 56 5.96 -12.85 -72.84
C SER A 56 6.76 -11.70 -72.24
N LEU A 57 7.49 -10.94 -73.08
CA LEU A 57 8.28 -9.77 -72.66
C LEU A 57 7.38 -8.62 -72.12
N LEU A 58 6.08 -8.67 -72.39
CA LEU A 58 5.07 -7.74 -71.84
C LEU A 58 4.64 -8.10 -70.39
N ASP A 59 4.92 -9.33 -69.92
CA ASP A 59 4.61 -9.76 -68.53
C ASP A 59 5.63 -9.26 -67.50
N MET A 60 6.84 -8.88 -67.93
CA MET A 60 7.91 -8.44 -67.03
C MET A 60 7.60 -7.07 -66.42
N ASP A 61 7.09 -6.14 -67.22
CA ASP A 61 6.68 -4.81 -66.77
C ASP A 61 5.44 -4.90 -65.86
N GLU A 62 4.48 -5.76 -66.19
CA GLU A 62 3.30 -5.99 -65.37
C GLU A 62 3.66 -6.66 -64.03
N LYS A 63 4.65 -7.56 -64.01
CA LYS A 63 5.16 -8.18 -62.79
C LYS A 63 5.96 -7.20 -61.93
N GLN A 64 6.73 -6.30 -62.54
CA GLN A 64 7.42 -5.24 -61.81
C GLN A 64 6.44 -4.23 -61.21
N GLU A 65 5.38 -3.87 -61.93
CA GLU A 65 4.36 -2.96 -61.42
C GLU A 65 3.55 -3.62 -60.28
N LYS A 66 3.17 -4.89 -60.41
CA LYS A 66 2.57 -5.66 -59.31
C LYS A 66 3.48 -5.71 -58.07
N SER A 67 4.79 -5.90 -58.25
CA SER A 67 5.74 -5.88 -57.13
C SER A 67 5.86 -4.49 -56.49
N ARG A 68 5.82 -3.41 -57.28
CA ARG A 68 5.80 -2.03 -56.78
C ARG A 68 4.53 -1.76 -55.98
N GLN A 69 3.38 -2.23 -56.47
CA GLN A 69 2.09 -2.08 -55.82
C GLN A 69 2.03 -2.88 -54.50
N SER A 70 2.48 -4.14 -54.48
CA SER A 70 2.58 -4.93 -53.24
C SER A 70 3.53 -4.31 -52.21
N ALA A 71 4.65 -3.72 -52.64
CA ALA A 71 5.57 -3.01 -51.75
C ALA A 71 4.93 -1.74 -51.15
N ARG A 72 4.16 -0.98 -51.96
CA ARG A 72 3.39 0.18 -51.48
C ARG A 72 2.33 -0.25 -50.46
N GLU A 73 1.56 -1.30 -50.75
CA GLU A 73 0.55 -1.83 -49.83
C GLU A 73 1.16 -2.36 -48.53
N THR A 74 2.29 -3.06 -48.60
CA THR A 74 3.02 -3.51 -47.40
C THR A 74 3.47 -2.33 -46.53
N ARG A 75 3.96 -1.25 -47.16
CA ARG A 75 4.36 -0.02 -46.45
C ARG A 75 3.14 0.66 -45.81
N LYS A 76 2.01 0.76 -46.52
CA LYS A 76 0.76 1.31 -45.99
C LYS A 76 0.27 0.52 -44.77
N ARG A 77 0.24 -0.82 -44.85
CA ARG A 77 -0.12 -1.69 -43.72
C ARG A 77 0.80 -1.49 -42.53
N ARG A 78 2.11 -1.52 -42.72
CA ARG A 78 3.06 -1.27 -41.62
C ARG A 78 2.86 0.10 -40.97
N LYS A 79 2.61 1.14 -41.77
CA LYS A 79 2.32 2.47 -41.27
C LYS A 79 1.05 2.50 -40.41
N LEU A 80 -0.04 1.90 -40.90
CA LEU A 80 -1.29 1.81 -40.16
C LEU A 80 -1.12 1.03 -38.84
N TYR A 81 -0.42 -0.11 -38.88
CA TYR A 81 -0.13 -0.91 -37.69
C TYR A 81 0.68 -0.14 -36.64
N MET A 82 1.72 0.59 -37.06
CA MET A 82 2.47 1.47 -36.15
C MET A 82 1.59 2.55 -35.55
N GLN A 83 0.75 3.22 -36.36
CA GLN A 83 -0.17 4.25 -35.86
C GLN A 83 -1.18 3.69 -34.85
N LEU A 84 -1.71 2.48 -35.07
CA LEU A 84 -2.60 1.82 -34.13
C LEU A 84 -1.89 1.45 -32.82
N LEU A 85 -0.63 1.00 -32.90
CA LEU A 85 0.19 0.74 -31.71
C LEU A 85 0.51 2.03 -30.96
N GLU A 86 0.89 3.10 -31.64
CA GLU A 86 1.14 4.42 -31.03
C GLU A 86 -0.12 4.91 -30.31
N LYS A 87 -1.29 4.85 -30.96
CA LYS A 87 -2.59 5.19 -30.35
C LYS A 87 -2.89 4.33 -29.13
N LYS A 88 -2.65 3.01 -29.21
CA LYS A 88 -2.87 2.09 -28.07
C LYS A 88 -1.93 2.38 -26.90
N VAL A 89 -0.66 2.66 -27.17
CA VAL A 89 0.32 3.04 -26.14
C VAL A 89 -0.09 4.35 -25.48
N ILE A 90 -0.53 5.35 -26.24
CA ILE A 90 -1.03 6.62 -25.70
C ILE A 90 -2.25 6.36 -24.81
N ASN A 91 -3.25 5.63 -25.29
CA ASN A 91 -4.46 5.31 -24.54
C ASN A 91 -4.14 4.57 -23.23
N LEU A 92 -3.30 3.54 -23.28
CA LEU A 92 -2.88 2.80 -22.09
C LEU A 92 -2.07 3.68 -21.12
N THR A 93 -1.25 4.60 -21.64
CA THR A 93 -0.49 5.54 -20.80
C THR A 93 -1.42 6.52 -20.09
N GLU A 94 -2.43 7.04 -20.78
CA GLU A 94 -3.44 7.92 -20.19
C GLU A 94 -4.33 7.19 -19.18
N GLU A 95 -4.76 5.97 -19.50
CA GLU A 95 -5.52 5.12 -18.57
C GLU A 95 -4.72 4.82 -17.31
N ASN A 96 -3.44 4.46 -17.44
CA ASN A 96 -2.58 4.16 -16.31
C ASN A 96 -2.33 5.42 -15.45
N LYS A 97 -2.11 6.59 -16.05
CA LYS A 97 -2.04 7.87 -15.33
C LYS A 97 -3.35 8.18 -14.59
N SER A 98 -4.50 7.93 -15.22
CA SER A 98 -5.83 8.13 -14.60
C SER A 98 -6.03 7.20 -13.40
N LEU A 99 -5.65 5.92 -13.52
CA LEU A 99 -5.74 4.94 -12.45
C LEU A 99 -4.79 5.26 -11.29
N GLN A 100 -3.55 5.68 -11.58
CA GLN A 100 -2.59 6.13 -10.57
C GLN A 100 -3.13 7.33 -9.79
N ALA A 101 -3.71 8.33 -10.48
CA ALA A 101 -4.32 9.48 -9.82
C ALA A 101 -5.52 9.09 -8.94
N LYS A 102 -6.35 8.14 -9.39
CA LYS A 102 -7.47 7.60 -8.59
C LYS A 102 -6.96 6.84 -7.35
N ASN A 103 -5.93 6.01 -7.48
CA ASN A 103 -5.33 5.29 -6.36
C ASN A 103 -4.75 6.24 -5.32
N LEU A 104 -3.97 7.24 -5.76
CA LEU A 104 -3.43 8.27 -4.87
C LEU A 104 -4.54 9.00 -4.09
N LEU A 105 -5.65 9.32 -4.76
CA LEU A 105 -6.80 9.97 -4.14
C LEU A 105 -7.53 9.06 -3.15
N LEU A 106 -7.64 7.76 -3.45
CA LEU A 106 -8.22 6.77 -2.53
C LEU A 106 -7.32 6.54 -1.32
N GLU A 107 -6.01 6.40 -1.50
CA GLU A 107 -5.03 6.27 -0.41
C GLU A 107 -5.08 7.49 0.53
N ASN A 108 -5.09 8.70 -0.03
CA ASN A 108 -5.22 9.93 0.75
C ASN A 108 -6.55 10.00 1.51
N LYS A 109 -7.65 9.56 0.91
CA LYS A 109 -8.95 9.47 1.59
C LYS A 109 -8.92 8.45 2.72
N VAL A 110 -8.35 7.27 2.50
CA VAL A 110 -8.26 6.22 3.53
C VAL A 110 -7.41 6.69 4.70
N LEU A 111 -6.25 7.31 4.45
CA LEU A 111 -5.35 7.83 5.49
C LEU A 111 -6.00 8.95 6.30
N ALA A 112 -6.64 9.92 5.64
CA ALA A 112 -7.32 11.03 6.32
C ALA A 112 -8.55 10.57 7.13
N HIS A 113 -9.24 9.53 6.66
CA HIS A 113 -10.46 9.02 7.29
C HIS A 113 -10.13 8.16 8.53
N GLN A 114 -9.12 7.28 8.45
CA GLN A 114 -8.81 6.33 9.52
C GLN A 114 -8.51 6.99 10.87
N ASN A 115 -7.74 8.07 10.90
CA ASN A 115 -7.27 8.64 12.17
C ASN A 115 -8.36 9.48 12.85
N SER A 116 -9.13 10.23 12.06
CA SER A 116 -10.33 10.94 12.50
C SER A 116 -11.41 9.97 12.99
N GLU A 117 -11.61 8.85 12.30
CA GLU A 117 -12.58 7.83 12.70
C GLU A 117 -12.20 7.11 13.99
N ILE A 118 -10.94 6.73 14.16
CA ILE A 118 -10.49 6.04 15.37
C ILE A 118 -10.72 6.95 16.59
N MET A 119 -10.37 8.23 16.49
CA MET A 119 -10.60 9.19 17.58
C MET A 119 -12.09 9.43 17.82
N THR A 120 -12.89 9.56 16.76
CA THR A 120 -14.35 9.70 16.85
C THR A 120 -14.97 8.47 17.52
N LYS A 121 -14.48 7.27 17.20
CA LYS A 121 -14.93 6.01 17.80
C LYS A 121 -14.61 5.96 19.29
N VAL A 122 -13.40 6.32 19.71
CA VAL A 122 -13.03 6.42 21.13
C VAL A 122 -13.96 7.38 21.88
N GLN A 123 -14.21 8.57 21.30
CA GLN A 123 -15.09 9.56 21.91
C GLN A 123 -16.54 9.07 22.04
N ASN A 124 -17.07 8.43 21.00
CA ASN A 124 -18.41 7.86 21.00
C ASN A 124 -18.56 6.69 21.97
N GLU A 125 -17.57 5.80 22.06
CA GLU A 125 -17.56 4.69 23.03
C GLU A 125 -17.53 5.22 24.46
N ARG A 126 -16.69 6.23 24.74
CA ARG A 126 -16.68 6.95 26.01
C ARG A 126 -18.06 7.49 26.37
N LYS A 127 -18.65 8.31 25.49
CA LYS A 127 -19.95 8.94 25.73
C LYS A 127 -21.01 7.89 26.07
N LYS A 128 -21.10 6.82 25.27
CA LYS A 128 -22.04 5.71 25.50
C LYS A 128 -21.85 5.03 26.85
N LEU A 129 -20.62 4.82 27.30
CA LEU A 129 -20.35 4.17 28.59
C LEU A 129 -20.70 5.08 29.76
N PHE A 130 -20.41 6.37 29.68
CA PHE A 130 -20.78 7.33 30.74
C PHE A 130 -22.28 7.61 30.80
N ASP A 131 -22.97 7.69 29.65
CA ASP A 131 -24.44 7.79 29.60
C ASP A 131 -25.09 6.58 30.29
N LYS A 132 -24.57 5.36 30.06
CA LYS A 132 -25.01 4.15 30.75
C LYS A 132 -24.68 4.17 32.24
N LEU A 133 -23.48 4.63 32.60
CA LEU A 133 -23.06 4.73 34.01
C LEU A 133 -24.00 5.65 34.79
N GLU A 134 -24.39 6.78 34.21
CA GLU A 134 -25.34 7.71 34.81
C GLU A 134 -26.71 7.06 35.05
N ASN A 135 -27.23 6.32 34.06
CA ASN A 135 -28.49 5.60 34.20
C ASN A 135 -28.42 4.53 35.31
N ALA A 136 -27.34 3.75 35.36
CA ALA A 136 -27.12 2.71 36.36
C ALA A 136 -26.96 3.29 37.79
N ILE A 137 -26.33 4.46 37.93
CA ILE A 137 -26.27 5.19 39.20
C ILE A 137 -27.67 5.61 39.66
N ASN A 138 -28.51 6.10 38.74
CA ASN A 138 -29.87 6.53 39.03
C ASN A 138 -30.79 5.36 39.42
N SER A 139 -30.64 4.19 38.76
CA SER A 139 -31.37 2.97 39.12
C SER A 139 -30.81 2.26 40.36
N LYS A 140 -29.61 2.66 40.83
CA LYS A 140 -28.86 2.00 41.92
C LYS A 140 -28.57 0.52 41.65
N ASP A 141 -28.36 0.16 40.38
CA ASP A 141 -27.99 -1.20 39.99
C ASP A 141 -26.48 -1.41 40.15
N GLU A 142 -26.06 -1.96 41.29
CA GLU A 142 -24.64 -2.18 41.58
C GLU A 142 -23.96 -3.17 40.63
N LEU A 143 -24.69 -4.16 40.09
CA LEU A 143 -24.13 -5.14 39.17
C LEU A 143 -23.85 -4.49 37.82
N GLU A 144 -24.80 -3.68 37.32
CA GLU A 144 -24.63 -2.93 36.08
C GLU A 144 -23.49 -1.91 36.22
N ILE A 145 -23.40 -1.21 37.35
CA ILE A 145 -22.30 -0.27 37.61
C ILE A 145 -20.95 -0.98 37.54
N ASN A 146 -20.78 -2.12 38.23
CA ASN A 146 -19.52 -2.88 38.18
C ASN A 146 -19.16 -3.30 36.74
N CYS A 147 -20.14 -3.82 35.99
CA CYS A 147 -19.95 -4.19 34.58
C CYS A 147 -19.48 -3.00 33.72
N ILE A 148 -20.07 -1.82 33.91
CA ILE A 148 -19.70 -0.63 33.15
C ILE A 148 -18.32 -0.12 33.57
N LEU A 149 -17.98 -0.14 34.85
CA LEU A 149 -16.66 0.24 35.36
C LEU A 149 -15.57 -0.67 34.78
N ASP A 150 -15.82 -1.97 34.66
CA ASP A 150 -14.89 -2.91 34.02
C ASP A 150 -14.81 -2.68 32.51
N ALA A 151 -15.93 -2.38 31.85
CA ALA A 151 -15.94 -2.02 30.44
C ALA A 151 -15.14 -0.72 30.16
N LEU A 152 -15.24 0.28 31.03
CA LEU A 152 -14.44 1.51 30.96
C LEU A 152 -12.95 1.17 31.05
N ARG A 153 -12.55 0.32 32.00
CA ARG A 153 -11.16 -0.14 32.14
C ARG A 153 -10.66 -0.93 30.93
N LEU A 154 -11.44 -1.91 30.46
CA LEU A 154 -11.03 -2.84 29.40
C LEU A 154 -11.07 -2.24 28.00
N ARG A 155 -11.89 -1.21 27.75
CA ARG A 155 -12.03 -0.60 26.41
C ARG A 155 -11.32 0.74 26.29
N LEU A 156 -11.36 1.56 27.35
CA LEU A 156 -10.82 2.93 27.36
C LEU A 156 -9.63 3.12 28.31
N GLY A 157 -9.36 2.14 29.19
CA GLY A 157 -8.16 2.11 30.03
C GLY A 157 -6.89 1.78 29.24
N LEU A 158 -5.78 1.59 29.96
CA LEU A 158 -4.45 1.42 29.37
C LEU A 158 -4.38 0.29 28.33
N ALA A 159 -4.92 -0.89 28.66
CA ALA A 159 -4.93 -2.07 27.79
C ALA A 159 -6.10 -2.05 26.77
N GLY A 160 -6.85 -0.95 26.70
CA GLY A 160 -8.01 -0.84 25.83
C GLY A 160 -7.63 -0.85 24.36
N LYS A 161 -8.13 -1.85 23.61
CA LYS A 161 -7.84 -2.01 22.18
C LYS A 161 -8.09 -0.73 21.38
N THR A 162 -9.23 -0.06 21.62
CA THR A 162 -9.59 1.18 20.90
C THR A 162 -8.61 2.31 21.20
N ARG A 163 -8.18 2.46 22.47
CA ARG A 163 -7.22 3.48 22.88
C ARG A 163 -5.81 3.18 22.37
N LEU A 164 -5.36 1.94 22.45
CA LEU A 164 -4.05 1.52 21.95
C LEU A 164 -3.94 1.71 20.43
N GLN A 165 -5.01 1.42 19.71
CA GLN A 165 -5.08 1.67 18.27
C GLN A 165 -4.97 3.17 17.97
N ALA A 166 -5.71 4.02 18.70
CA ALA A 166 -5.62 5.48 18.55
C ALA A 166 -4.22 6.01 18.85
N LEU A 167 -3.61 5.54 19.94
CA LEU A 167 -2.28 5.95 20.36
C LEU A 167 -1.21 5.54 19.33
N SER A 168 -1.28 4.30 18.83
CA SER A 168 -0.37 3.79 17.81
C SER A 168 -0.50 4.57 16.50
N SER A 169 -1.73 4.94 16.14
CA SER A 169 -2.03 5.78 14.98
C SER A 169 -1.34 7.14 15.07
N ILE A 170 -1.48 7.82 16.21
CA ILE A 170 -0.84 9.14 16.46
C ILE A 170 0.67 9.01 16.43
N PHE A 171 1.24 7.98 17.08
CA PHE A 171 2.69 7.74 17.03
C PHE A 171 3.19 7.53 15.61
N SER A 172 2.46 6.76 14.79
CA SER A 172 2.80 6.54 13.39
C SER A 172 2.71 7.83 12.57
N GLU A 173 1.72 8.70 12.83
CA GLU A 173 1.62 10.01 12.17
C GLU A 173 2.81 10.90 12.53
N VAL A 174 3.18 10.97 13.81
CA VAL A 174 4.33 11.75 14.25
C VAL A 174 5.59 11.26 13.54
N VAL A 175 5.87 9.95 13.54
CA VAL A 175 7.02 9.38 12.81
C VAL A 175 6.97 9.71 11.32
N ASN A 176 5.79 9.64 10.71
CA ASN A 176 5.62 9.97 9.30
C ASN A 176 5.89 11.46 8.98
N MET A 177 5.62 12.36 9.92
CA MET A 177 5.84 13.80 9.78
C MET A 177 7.25 14.25 10.18
N MET A 178 7.97 13.47 11.01
CA MET A 178 9.32 13.82 11.48
C MET A 178 10.36 13.88 10.36
N MET A 179 10.18 13.09 9.29
CA MET A 179 11.07 13.13 8.13
C MET A 179 10.43 13.88 6.96
N PRO A 180 11.15 14.85 6.35
CA PRO A 180 10.71 15.47 5.11
C PRO A 180 10.45 14.42 4.02
N PHE A 181 9.39 14.63 3.23
CA PHE A 181 8.94 13.66 2.22
C PHE A 181 10.06 13.23 1.25
N HIS A 182 10.85 14.19 0.76
CA HIS A 182 11.95 13.92 -0.18
C HIS A 182 13.07 13.08 0.45
N MET A 183 13.26 13.14 1.77
CA MET A 183 14.33 12.44 2.45
C MET A 183 14.05 10.95 2.61
N LYS A 184 12.78 10.54 2.68
CA LYS A 184 12.39 9.12 2.85
C LYS A 184 12.93 8.25 1.72
N TYR A 185 12.74 8.68 0.47
CA TYR A 185 13.23 7.95 -0.70
C TYR A 185 14.75 7.93 -0.74
N VAL A 186 15.40 9.08 -0.53
CA VAL A 186 16.86 9.23 -0.56
C VAL A 186 17.54 8.35 0.51
N LEU A 187 17.00 8.31 1.72
CA LEU A 187 17.46 7.41 2.78
C LEU A 187 17.30 5.94 2.40
N TRP A 188 16.17 5.57 1.80
CA TRP A 188 15.89 4.19 1.40
C TRP A 188 16.82 3.70 0.29
N ILE A 189 17.00 4.48 -0.79
CA ILE A 189 17.92 4.10 -1.88
C ILE A 189 19.38 4.10 -1.43
N SER A 190 19.77 5.04 -0.55
CA SER A 190 21.14 5.12 -0.01
C SER A 190 21.48 3.91 0.86
N ALA A 191 20.55 3.49 1.74
CA ALA A 191 20.74 2.36 2.64
C ALA A 191 20.78 1.00 1.94
N ASN A 192 20.08 0.87 0.81
CA ASN A 192 20.00 -0.39 0.05
C ASN A 192 20.93 -0.42 -1.18
N CYS A 193 21.76 0.61 -1.37
CA CYS A 193 22.61 0.79 -2.56
C CYS A 193 21.82 0.60 -3.88
N LEU A 194 20.64 1.22 -3.94
CA LEU A 194 19.75 1.13 -5.10
C LEU A 194 19.88 2.38 -5.98
N ASP A 195 19.38 2.26 -7.20
CA ASP A 195 19.18 3.39 -8.12
C ASP A 195 20.50 4.18 -8.29
N ILE A 196 20.49 5.47 -7.94
CA ILE A 196 21.61 6.41 -8.06
C ILE A 196 22.86 6.06 -7.23
N PHE A 197 22.76 5.13 -6.27
CA PHE A 197 23.89 4.68 -5.43
C PHE A 197 24.35 3.26 -5.76
N ARG A 198 23.83 2.66 -6.84
CA ARG A 198 24.22 1.34 -7.29
C ARG A 198 25.59 1.39 -7.97
N GLU A 199 26.48 0.46 -7.65
CA GLU A 199 27.82 0.39 -8.26
C GLU A 199 27.81 -0.32 -9.62
N ASP A 200 26.76 -1.08 -9.93
CA ASP A 200 26.61 -1.82 -11.19
C ASP A 200 25.84 -1.00 -12.24
N ASN A 201 26.47 -0.74 -13.39
CA ASN A 201 25.87 -0.06 -14.56
C ASN A 201 24.84 -0.90 -15.34
N ASP A 202 24.51 -2.11 -14.87
CA ASP A 202 23.69 -3.10 -15.58
C ASP A 202 22.18 -2.97 -15.31
N THR A 203 21.64 -1.75 -15.31
CA THR A 203 20.19 -1.55 -15.26
C THR A 203 19.63 -1.09 -16.60
N ASP A 204 18.72 -1.91 -17.15
CA ASP A 204 17.80 -1.59 -18.25
C ASP A 204 16.83 -0.41 -17.95
N SER A 205 16.96 0.24 -16.78
CA SER A 205 16.21 1.44 -16.42
C SER A 205 16.92 2.68 -16.98
N VAL A 206 16.44 3.13 -18.14
CA VAL A 206 16.93 4.32 -18.86
C VAL A 206 16.86 5.62 -18.03
N ASP A 207 16.06 5.62 -16.95
CA ASP A 207 15.72 6.82 -16.19
C ASP A 207 16.65 7.12 -14.99
N SER A 208 17.26 6.09 -14.38
CA SER A 208 18.03 6.21 -13.12
C SER A 208 19.51 6.55 -13.35
N ALA A 209 20.16 5.86 -14.28
CA ALA A 209 21.57 6.07 -14.62
C ALA A 209 21.87 7.48 -15.18
N ASN A 210 20.84 8.20 -15.63
CA ASN A 210 20.98 9.54 -16.21
C ASN A 210 20.82 10.70 -15.23
N TRP A 211 20.49 10.46 -13.96
CA TRP A 211 20.16 11.56 -13.05
C TRP A 211 21.39 12.42 -12.70
N PHE A 212 22.51 11.80 -12.34
CA PHE A 212 23.74 12.54 -11.99
C PHE A 212 24.64 12.88 -13.17
N SER A 213 24.62 12.10 -14.26
CA SER A 213 25.31 12.48 -15.50
C SER A 213 24.68 13.73 -16.12
N ASN A 214 23.36 13.93 -15.98
CA ASN A 214 22.68 15.18 -16.35
C ASN A 214 23.00 16.35 -15.41
N ILE A 215 23.31 16.08 -14.13
CA ILE A 215 23.66 17.12 -13.12
C ILE A 215 25.17 17.40 -13.10
N GLY A 216 26.00 16.54 -13.71
CA GLY A 216 27.45 16.71 -13.80
C GLY A 216 28.22 16.38 -12.51
N LEU A 217 27.69 15.49 -11.65
CA LEU A 217 28.41 15.06 -10.45
C LEU A 217 29.43 13.96 -10.77
N SER A 218 30.59 14.02 -10.09
CA SER A 218 31.60 12.96 -10.11
C SER A 218 31.25 11.80 -9.17
N ASP A 219 31.77 10.60 -9.47
CA ASP A 219 31.57 9.41 -8.63
C ASP A 219 31.98 9.62 -7.17
N LYS A 220 33.04 10.41 -6.95
CA LYS A 220 33.48 10.79 -5.60
C LYS A 220 32.41 11.60 -4.87
N GLN A 221 31.81 12.59 -5.53
CA GLN A 221 30.74 13.40 -4.94
C GLN A 221 29.50 12.57 -4.63
N ILE A 222 29.16 11.60 -5.49
CA ILE A 222 28.02 10.70 -5.25
C ILE A 222 28.26 9.86 -4.00
N LYS A 223 29.47 9.30 -3.82
CA LYS A 223 29.85 8.56 -2.61
C LYS A 223 29.85 9.44 -1.36
N ASP A 224 30.36 10.67 -1.45
CA ASP A 224 30.35 11.62 -0.33
C ASP A 224 28.91 11.98 0.09
N ILE A 225 28.01 12.21 -0.89
CA ILE A 225 26.58 12.44 -0.63
C ILE A 225 25.92 11.22 0.02
N GLN A 226 26.22 10.01 -0.47
CA GLN A 226 25.69 8.78 0.11
C GLN A 226 26.07 8.66 1.59
N GLN A 227 27.33 8.92 1.91
CA GLN A 227 27.83 8.87 3.29
C GLN A 227 27.14 9.89 4.19
N GLU A 228 26.95 11.12 3.73
CA GLU A 228 26.25 12.15 4.51
C GLU A 228 24.77 11.78 4.72
N VAL A 229 24.10 11.23 3.72
CA VAL A 229 22.72 10.71 3.84
C VAL A 229 22.65 9.57 4.87
N LEU A 230 23.61 8.65 4.86
CA LEU A 230 23.66 7.55 5.83
C LEU A 230 23.93 8.05 7.25
N LYS A 231 24.73 9.11 7.40
CA LYS A 231 24.93 9.76 8.70
C LYS A 231 23.65 10.41 9.20
N GLN A 232 22.92 11.13 8.35
CA GLN A 232 21.60 11.68 8.71
C GLN A 232 20.61 10.56 9.06
N LYS A 233 20.66 9.42 8.37
CA LYS A 233 19.86 8.24 8.75
C LYS A 233 20.12 7.82 10.19
N GLN A 234 21.38 7.75 10.60
CA GLN A 234 21.75 7.36 11.96
C GLN A 234 21.20 8.36 12.98
N GLU A 235 21.26 9.67 12.69
CA GLU A 235 20.69 10.70 13.55
C GLU A 235 19.16 10.55 13.67
N TYR A 236 18.47 10.24 12.57
CA TYR A 236 17.02 9.91 12.62
C TYR A 236 16.74 8.63 13.41
N ASP A 237 17.54 7.58 13.25
CA ASP A 237 17.39 6.33 13.99
C ASP A 237 17.55 6.58 15.50
N GLU A 238 18.52 7.41 15.93
CA GLU A 238 18.69 7.82 17.33
C GLU A 238 17.46 8.58 17.85
N ILE A 239 16.93 9.52 17.08
CA ILE A 239 15.71 10.26 17.44
C ILE A 239 14.51 9.32 17.57
N LEU A 240 14.35 8.36 16.65
CA LEU A 240 13.26 7.37 16.69
C LEU A 240 13.36 6.45 17.91
N LEU A 241 14.58 6.06 18.30
CA LEU A 241 14.82 5.30 19.52
C LEU A 241 14.42 6.10 20.77
N ASN A 242 14.84 7.37 20.86
CA ASN A 242 14.44 8.26 21.95
C ASN A 242 12.92 8.47 21.99
N PHE A 243 12.30 8.64 20.83
CA PHE A 243 10.85 8.76 20.71
C PHE A 243 10.12 7.51 21.20
N ASN A 244 10.63 6.32 20.87
CA ASN A 244 10.11 5.06 21.39
C ASN A 244 10.26 4.96 22.91
N GLN A 245 11.35 5.48 23.48
CA GLN A 245 11.53 5.53 24.93
C GLN A 245 10.53 6.47 25.60
N ILE A 246 10.28 7.65 25.01
CA ILE A 246 9.21 8.55 25.47
C ILE A 246 7.85 7.85 25.44
N ARG A 247 7.55 7.12 24.36
CA ARG A 247 6.34 6.31 24.24
C ARG A 247 6.22 5.30 25.40
N LYS A 248 7.28 4.54 25.70
CA LYS A 248 7.30 3.60 26.83
C LYS A 248 7.05 4.29 28.17
N ASN A 249 7.73 5.42 28.41
CA ASN A 249 7.57 6.20 29.64
C ASN A 249 6.12 6.70 29.83
N ILE A 250 5.48 7.16 28.75
CA ILE A 250 4.07 7.55 28.77
C ILE A 250 3.17 6.37 29.13
N ILE A 251 3.42 5.18 28.59
CA ILE A 251 2.66 3.96 28.92
C ILE A 251 2.78 3.64 30.41
N VAL A 252 3.99 3.65 30.97
CA VAL A 252 4.23 3.39 32.40
C VAL A 252 3.52 4.42 33.30
N GLN A 253 3.55 5.70 32.94
CA GLN A 253 2.84 6.74 33.72
C GLN A 253 1.32 6.61 33.62
N ASN A 254 0.81 6.20 32.46
CA ASN A 254 -0.61 5.90 32.30
C ASN A 254 -1.02 4.67 33.12
N GLU A 255 -0.15 3.67 33.27
CA GLU A 255 -0.39 2.51 34.12
C GLU A 255 -0.54 2.90 35.59
N LYS A 256 0.38 3.73 36.10
CA LYS A 256 0.26 4.29 37.45
C LYS A 256 -1.06 5.06 37.65
N SER A 257 -1.44 5.85 36.66
CA SER A 257 -2.70 6.60 36.69
C SER A 257 -3.93 5.68 36.67
N GLN A 258 -3.88 4.57 35.92
CA GLN A 258 -4.95 3.58 35.88
C GLN A 258 -5.03 2.80 37.20
N ASN A 259 -3.90 2.39 37.76
CA ASN A 259 -3.82 1.69 39.04
C ASN A 259 -4.40 2.56 40.17
N PHE A 260 -4.15 3.87 40.15
CA PHE A 260 -4.81 4.78 41.08
C PHE A 260 -6.35 4.70 41.01
N ILE A 261 -6.94 4.65 39.80
CA ILE A 261 -8.40 4.49 39.65
C ILE A 261 -8.88 3.13 40.17
N ASP A 262 -8.09 2.08 39.99
CA ASP A 262 -8.40 0.76 40.53
C ASP A 262 -8.29 0.75 42.07
N ASP A 263 -7.31 1.44 42.64
CA ASP A 263 -7.14 1.62 44.09
C ASP A 263 -8.30 2.39 44.71
N LEU A 264 -8.91 3.35 43.98
CA LEU A 264 -10.13 4.02 44.45
C LEU A 264 -11.27 3.03 44.69
N ARG A 265 -11.34 1.92 43.94
CA ARG A 265 -12.36 0.87 44.18
C ARG A 265 -12.13 0.11 45.48
N ASN A 266 -10.89 0.07 45.97
CA ASN A 266 -10.57 -0.55 47.27
C ASN A 266 -10.94 0.36 48.44
N VAL A 267 -10.99 1.68 48.22
CA VAL A 267 -11.27 2.70 49.25
C VAL A 267 -12.74 3.10 49.28
N PHE A 268 -13.39 3.18 48.12
CA PHE A 268 -14.76 3.65 47.98
C PHE A 268 -15.73 2.53 47.60
N PRO A 269 -16.98 2.57 48.11
CA PRO A 269 -18.07 1.77 47.55
C PRO A 269 -18.22 2.01 46.06
N THR A 270 -18.55 0.97 45.29
CA THR A 270 -18.65 1.02 43.82
C THR A 270 -19.49 2.19 43.32
N ILE A 271 -20.65 2.45 43.95
CA ILE A 271 -21.54 3.57 43.61
C ILE A 271 -20.86 4.94 43.76
N ASN A 272 -19.99 5.11 44.76
CA ASN A 272 -19.27 6.36 45.00
C ASN A 272 -18.13 6.54 44.00
N THR A 273 -17.42 5.46 43.67
CA THR A 273 -16.43 5.46 42.59
C THR A 273 -17.06 5.83 41.25
N ALA A 274 -18.23 5.27 40.94
CA ALA A 274 -18.98 5.59 39.74
C ALA A 274 -19.41 7.06 39.68
N LYS A 275 -19.95 7.60 40.77
CA LYS A 275 -20.29 9.04 40.88
C LYS A 275 -19.07 9.94 40.71
N PHE A 276 -17.95 9.58 41.34
CA PHE A 276 -16.70 10.32 41.22
C PHE A 276 -16.21 10.36 39.76
N LEU A 277 -16.19 9.20 39.08
CA LEU A 277 -15.79 9.14 37.67
C LEU A 277 -16.74 9.92 36.75
N LEU A 278 -18.06 9.87 37.01
CA LEU A 278 -19.04 10.64 36.25
C LEU A 278 -18.85 12.15 36.43
N ASP A 279 -18.55 12.61 37.65
CA ASP A 279 -18.27 14.03 37.93
C ASP A 279 -16.98 14.50 37.24
N LEU A 280 -15.92 13.67 37.25
CA LEU A 280 -14.70 13.93 36.48
C LEU A 280 -14.99 14.03 34.98
N ASP A 281 -15.84 13.16 34.45
CA ASP A 281 -16.17 13.13 33.03
C ASP A 281 -16.91 14.41 32.58
N ARG A 282 -17.86 14.88 33.40
CA ARG A 282 -18.59 16.14 33.19
C ARG A 282 -17.66 17.35 33.23
N LYS A 283 -16.74 17.38 34.19
CA LYS A 283 -15.77 18.48 34.35
C LYS A 283 -14.66 18.46 33.30
N ARG A 284 -14.51 17.38 32.53
CA ARG A 284 -13.53 17.27 31.43
C ARG A 284 -13.55 18.47 30.50
N GLY A 285 -14.73 18.99 30.15
CA GLY A 285 -14.88 20.13 29.26
C GLY A 285 -14.14 21.39 29.75
N HIS A 286 -14.17 21.63 31.07
CA HIS A 286 -13.45 22.74 31.70
C HIS A 286 -11.93 22.55 31.63
N TYR A 287 -11.43 21.33 31.80
CA TYR A 287 -9.97 21.07 31.66
C TYR A 287 -9.48 21.19 30.22
N VAL A 288 -10.36 20.94 29.24
CA VAL A 288 -10.04 21.13 27.82
C VAL A 288 -9.99 22.63 27.47
N SER A 289 -10.90 23.44 28.02
CA SER A 289 -10.88 24.90 27.83
C SER A 289 -9.72 25.57 28.58
N ASP A 290 -9.44 25.11 29.80
CA ASP A 290 -8.46 25.76 30.68
C ASP A 290 -7.02 25.27 30.45
N LYS A 291 -6.82 24.40 29.44
CA LYS A 291 -5.54 23.79 29.01
C LYS A 291 -4.65 23.40 30.20
N ILE A 292 -4.69 22.12 30.59
CA ILE A 292 -3.79 21.53 31.62
C ILE A 292 -2.34 22.02 31.49
N TYR A 293 -1.88 22.19 30.25
CA TYR A 293 -0.65 22.89 29.92
C TYR A 293 -0.99 24.19 29.17
N PRO A 294 -0.82 25.37 29.81
CA PRO A 294 -1.11 26.65 29.16
C PRO A 294 -0.19 26.87 27.96
N GLU A 295 -0.56 27.75 27.02
CA GLU A 295 0.28 28.03 25.84
C GLU A 295 1.68 28.49 26.25
N GLN A 296 1.79 29.25 27.33
CA GLN A 296 3.05 29.68 27.91
C GLN A 296 3.98 28.50 28.23
N PHE A 297 3.46 27.38 28.74
CA PHE A 297 4.28 26.20 29.02
C PHE A 297 4.96 25.66 27.76
N TRP A 298 4.24 25.65 26.63
CA TRP A 298 4.79 25.18 25.35
C TRP A 298 5.78 26.18 24.76
N SER A 299 5.51 27.48 24.89
CA SER A 299 6.44 28.54 24.48
C SER A 299 7.74 28.47 25.28
N ASP A 300 7.65 28.37 26.61
CA ASP A 300 8.81 28.27 27.50
C ASP A 300 9.64 27.01 27.21
N LEU A 301 8.98 25.90 26.85
CA LEU A 301 9.66 24.65 26.45
C LEU A 301 10.39 24.79 25.11
N LEU A 302 9.85 25.56 24.16
CA LEU A 302 10.51 25.85 22.88
C LEU A 302 11.68 26.84 23.04
N GLU A 303 11.58 27.77 23.99
CA GLU A 303 12.63 28.75 24.30
C GLU A 303 13.76 28.18 25.16
N GLN A 304 13.49 27.09 25.91
CA GLN A 304 14.55 26.27 26.49
C GLN A 304 15.33 25.59 25.36
N ASP A 305 16.33 26.31 24.86
CA ASP A 305 17.37 25.85 23.96
C ASP A 305 17.64 24.33 24.11
N PHE A 306 17.49 23.56 23.02
CA PHE A 306 18.01 22.20 22.86
C PHE A 306 19.56 22.13 22.94
N LYS A 307 20.21 23.07 23.64
CA LYS A 307 21.66 23.21 23.81
C LYS A 307 22.27 22.16 24.75
N LYS A 308 21.48 21.36 25.45
CA LYS A 308 22.00 20.13 26.04
C LYS A 308 21.92 19.03 24.98
N PRO A 309 23.04 18.58 24.40
CA PRO A 309 23.02 17.37 23.60
C PRO A 309 22.40 16.27 24.46
N MET A 310 21.37 15.58 23.94
CA MET A 310 20.87 14.38 24.60
C MET A 310 22.07 13.48 24.87
N GLU A 311 22.20 13.04 26.12
CA GLU A 311 23.26 12.13 26.52
C GLU A 311 23.12 10.89 25.62
N LYS A 312 24.11 10.69 24.73
CA LYS A 312 24.05 9.63 23.72
C LYS A 312 24.02 8.30 24.45
N VAL A 313 22.84 7.68 24.51
CA VAL A 313 22.73 6.30 24.99
C VAL A 313 23.41 5.42 23.94
N PRO A 314 24.42 4.61 24.29
CA PRO A 314 25.12 3.77 23.34
C PRO A 314 24.16 2.87 22.56
N LEU A 315 24.27 2.88 21.23
CA LEU A 315 23.42 2.10 20.31
C LEU A 315 23.37 0.60 20.66
N ALA A 316 24.43 0.07 21.28
CA ALA A 316 24.49 -1.31 21.76
C ALA A 316 23.54 -1.59 22.94
N GLN A 317 23.45 -0.68 23.91
CA GLN A 317 22.54 -0.81 25.05
C GLN A 317 21.08 -0.69 24.60
N LEU A 318 20.80 0.21 23.66
CA LEU A 318 19.46 0.37 23.08
C LEU A 318 19.00 -0.84 22.26
N LYS A 319 19.90 -1.47 21.49
CA LYS A 319 19.57 -2.68 20.73
C LYS A 319 19.22 -3.85 21.64
N GLU A 320 19.99 -4.04 22.71
CA GLU A 320 19.76 -5.10 23.69
C GLU A 320 18.42 -4.90 24.44
N GLU A 321 18.07 -3.67 24.82
CA GLU A 321 16.77 -3.35 25.42
C GLU A 321 15.59 -3.51 24.44
N VAL A 322 15.79 -3.25 23.15
CA VAL A 322 14.76 -3.47 22.12
C VAL A 322 14.53 -4.96 21.86
N GLU A 323 15.59 -5.77 21.82
CA GLU A 323 15.51 -7.21 21.61
C GLU A 323 14.84 -7.92 22.80
N GLN A 324 15.24 -7.60 24.03
CA GLN A 324 14.64 -8.14 25.25
C GLN A 324 13.13 -7.80 25.35
N HIS A 325 12.71 -6.65 24.84
CA HIS A 325 11.31 -6.25 24.86
C HIS A 325 10.47 -6.80 23.70
N MET A 326 11.05 -7.01 22.50
CA MET A 326 10.35 -7.72 21.42
C MET A 326 10.03 -9.17 21.81
N GLU A 327 10.91 -9.82 22.56
CA GLU A 327 10.63 -11.15 23.15
C GLU A 327 9.47 -11.08 24.17
N SER A 328 9.39 -10.00 24.96
CA SER A 328 8.28 -9.79 25.91
C SER A 328 6.93 -9.48 25.25
N GLU A 329 6.92 -8.80 24.10
CA GLU A 329 5.69 -8.54 23.33
C GLU A 329 5.20 -9.79 22.57
N GLN A 330 6.10 -10.68 22.14
CA GLN A 330 5.71 -11.97 21.53
C GLN A 330 5.18 -12.99 22.54
N LEU A 331 5.53 -12.86 23.82
CA LEU A 331 5.05 -13.74 24.90
C LEU A 331 3.70 -13.29 25.52
N SER A 332 3.10 -12.19 25.07
CA SER A 332 1.74 -11.82 25.46
C SER A 332 0.71 -12.63 24.64
N PRO A 333 -0.16 -13.47 25.25
CA PRO A 333 -1.13 -14.30 24.53
C PRO A 333 -2.21 -13.51 23.77
N TYR A 334 -2.20 -12.18 23.85
CA TYR A 334 -3.30 -11.33 23.39
C TYR A 334 -3.10 -10.68 22.01
N ILE A 335 -1.97 -10.90 21.34
CA ILE A 335 -1.65 -10.24 20.05
C ILE A 335 -1.93 -11.11 18.80
N ASN A 336 -2.28 -12.40 18.95
CA ASN A 336 -2.55 -13.27 17.79
C ASN A 336 -3.91 -13.04 17.08
N GLY A 337 -4.69 -12.03 17.45
CA GLY A 337 -5.98 -11.74 16.83
C GLY A 337 -5.94 -10.92 15.53
N TYR A 338 -4.78 -10.37 15.14
CA TYR A 338 -4.72 -9.40 14.04
C TYR A 338 -4.61 -10.00 12.62
N ASN A 339 -4.39 -11.31 12.49
CA ASN A 339 -4.23 -11.96 11.17
C ASN A 339 -5.42 -12.80 10.70
N GLN A 340 -6.51 -12.91 11.46
CA GLN A 340 -7.67 -13.74 11.08
C GLN A 340 -8.80 -12.97 10.35
N ASN A 341 -8.89 -11.64 10.51
CA ASN A 341 -9.95 -10.87 9.85
C ASN A 341 -9.69 -10.61 8.36
N GLY A 342 -8.42 -10.56 7.92
CA GLY A 342 -8.08 -10.43 6.49
C GLY A 342 -8.45 -11.65 5.65
N ASN A 343 -8.52 -12.84 6.26
CA ASN A 343 -8.96 -14.06 5.58
C ASN A 343 -10.49 -14.21 5.54
N GLN A 344 -11.22 -13.68 6.52
CA GLN A 344 -12.69 -13.68 6.50
C GLN A 344 -13.26 -12.67 5.49
N GLU A 345 -12.64 -11.50 5.29
CA GLU A 345 -13.05 -10.56 4.25
C GLU A 345 -12.74 -11.08 2.84
N ARG A 346 -11.62 -11.79 2.65
CA ARG A 346 -11.32 -12.46 1.37
C ARG A 346 -12.26 -13.63 1.09
N GLN A 347 -12.60 -14.45 2.08
CA GLN A 347 -13.58 -15.53 1.91
C GLN A 347 -15.01 -14.99 1.66
N ASN A 348 -15.38 -13.84 2.22
CA ASN A 348 -16.68 -13.21 1.95
C ASN A 348 -16.73 -12.54 0.56
N GLN A 349 -15.61 -12.04 0.04
CA GLN A 349 -15.52 -11.54 -1.34
C GLN A 349 -15.54 -12.70 -2.36
N ASP A 350 -14.87 -13.81 -2.07
CA ASP A 350 -14.90 -15.00 -2.93
C ASP A 350 -16.29 -15.67 -2.94
N ASN A 351 -17.02 -15.65 -1.81
CA ASN A 351 -18.41 -16.12 -1.76
C ASN A 351 -19.39 -15.20 -2.49
N SER A 352 -19.16 -13.89 -2.47
CA SER A 352 -19.93 -12.91 -3.26
C SER A 352 -19.71 -13.09 -4.77
N PHE A 353 -18.48 -13.38 -5.18
CA PHE A 353 -18.14 -13.62 -6.59
C PHE A 353 -18.73 -14.95 -7.09
N ASN A 354 -18.71 -15.99 -6.26
CA ASN A 354 -19.32 -17.28 -6.59
C ASN A 354 -20.87 -17.21 -6.66
N GLN A 355 -21.54 -16.39 -5.84
CA GLN A 355 -22.99 -16.18 -5.94
C GLN A 355 -23.40 -15.39 -7.19
N LEU A 356 -22.59 -14.41 -7.62
CA LEU A 356 -22.80 -13.69 -8.88
C LEU A 356 -22.57 -14.57 -10.11
N SER A 357 -21.58 -15.47 -10.07
CA SER A 357 -21.33 -16.44 -11.13
C SER A 357 -22.44 -17.49 -11.24
N LEU A 358 -23.03 -17.93 -10.11
CA LEU A 358 -24.13 -18.89 -10.10
C LEU A 358 -25.46 -18.27 -10.60
N MET A 359 -25.67 -16.97 -10.35
CA MET A 359 -26.84 -16.23 -10.85
C MET A 359 -26.77 -15.94 -12.37
N GLN A 360 -25.57 -15.88 -12.96
CA GLN A 360 -25.41 -15.74 -14.41
C GLN A 360 -25.59 -17.07 -15.17
N GLN A 361 -25.35 -18.22 -14.53
CA GLN A 361 -25.58 -19.54 -15.12
C GLN A 361 -27.05 -19.99 -15.10
N LEU A 362 -27.91 -19.35 -14.29
CA LEU A 362 -29.35 -19.65 -14.20
C LEU A 362 -30.23 -18.83 -15.16
N ARG A 363 -29.66 -17.91 -15.96
CA ARG A 363 -30.34 -17.35 -17.13
C ARG A 363 -29.98 -18.16 -18.37
N GLY A 364 -30.73 -19.24 -18.59
CA GLY A 364 -30.72 -19.95 -19.86
C GLY A 364 -31.20 -19.05 -21.01
N PRO A 365 -30.89 -19.42 -22.27
CA PRO A 365 -31.29 -18.65 -23.44
C PRO A 365 -32.80 -18.76 -23.64
N ASP A 366 -33.48 -17.62 -23.64
CA ASP A 366 -34.86 -17.53 -24.10
C ASP A 366 -34.92 -17.94 -25.57
N HIS A 367 -35.75 -18.94 -25.86
CA HIS A 367 -36.11 -19.37 -27.19
C HIS A 367 -36.85 -18.26 -27.95
N ASN A 368 -36.31 -17.88 -29.10
CA ASN A 368 -37.10 -17.59 -30.29
C ASN A 368 -36.85 -18.71 -31.30
#